data_AF-A0A239SZI8-F1
#
_entry.id   AF-A0A239SZI8-F1
#
_cell.length_a   1.000
_cell.length_b   1.000
_cell.length_c   1.000
_cell.angle_alpha   90.00
_cell.angle_beta   90.00
_cell.angle_gamma   90.00
#
_symmetry.space_group_name_H-M   'P 1'
#
loop_
_entity.id
_entity.type
_entity.pdbx_description
1 polymer ?
#
loop_
_entity_poly.entity_id
_entity_poly.type
_entity_poly.pdbx_seq_one_letter_code
_entity_poly.pdbx_strand_id
1 'polypeptide(L)'
;MKMKISKSILLPATMIFALFLVACSNTQNQVAPETSTSQSSTTSSSSTAASSSTSASNATGQTTGELDGTYKGRDEEDEVTLVITGTSGTWTQVEPDGEQEIKNVTLDPANQRIIIGDDAERYLLEGNQLTIKDIDEDDFNETIVLTKQ
;
A
#
# COMPACT_ATOMS: atom_id res chain seq x y z
N MET A 1 -40.78 17.44 32.89
CA MET A 1 -39.72 18.48 32.88
C MET A 1 -38.77 18.26 34.05
N LYS A 2 -37.56 17.77 33.78
CA LYS A 2 -36.37 17.88 34.67
C LYS A 2 -35.15 18.02 33.75
N MET A 3 -34.41 19.11 33.92
CA MET A 3 -33.29 19.57 33.10
C MET A 3 -31.98 18.81 33.38
N LYS A 4 -31.27 18.50 32.29
CA LYS A 4 -29.90 18.94 31.93
C LYS A 4 -28.80 18.91 32.99
N ILE A 5 -27.77 18.10 32.73
CA ILE A 5 -26.38 18.40 33.12
C ILE A 5 -25.48 18.12 31.91
N SER A 6 -25.02 19.20 31.28
CA SER A 6 -23.97 19.24 30.25
C SER A 6 -22.63 19.46 30.95
N LYS A 7 -21.66 18.56 30.75
CA LYS A 7 -20.29 18.72 31.24
C LYS A 7 -19.37 19.08 30.08
N SER A 8 -19.09 20.37 29.95
CA SER A 8 -18.04 20.92 29.11
C SER A 8 -16.70 20.67 29.80
N ILE A 9 -15.79 19.91 29.19
CA ILE A 9 -14.39 19.83 29.65
C ILE A 9 -13.51 20.53 28.62
N LEU A 10 -12.67 21.40 29.17
CA LEU A 10 -11.82 22.41 28.58
C LEU A 10 -10.51 21.76 28.05
N LEU A 11 -10.13 22.03 26.79
CA LEU A 11 -8.75 21.88 26.26
C LEU A 11 -7.85 23.01 26.84
N PRO A 12 -6.49 22.90 26.97
CA PRO A 12 -5.57 22.85 25.82
C PRO A 12 -4.16 22.23 26.05
N ALA A 13 -3.41 21.95 24.97
CA ALA A 13 -2.02 22.41 24.80
C ALA A 13 -1.38 21.84 23.51
N THR A 14 -1.10 22.74 22.59
CA THR A 14 -0.22 22.59 21.43
C THR A 14 1.22 22.27 21.85
N MET A 15 1.87 21.31 21.20
CA MET A 15 3.33 21.23 21.16
C MET A 15 3.79 21.22 19.70
N ILE A 16 4.29 22.37 19.25
CA ILE A 16 4.96 22.55 17.97
C ILE A 16 6.45 22.23 18.19
N PHE A 17 6.99 21.26 17.47
CA PHE A 17 8.43 21.16 17.26
C PHE A 17 8.75 21.53 15.82
N ALA A 18 9.47 22.64 15.66
CA ALA A 18 9.98 23.11 14.37
C ALA A 18 11.40 22.59 14.13
N LEU A 19 11.53 21.90 12.99
CA LEU A 19 12.63 21.74 12.01
C LEU A 19 14.02 22.33 12.32
N PHE A 20 15.07 21.64 11.86
CA PHE A 20 16.11 22.21 10.98
C PHE A 20 16.75 21.15 10.05
N LEU A 21 16.92 21.52 8.78
CA LEU A 21 17.72 20.86 7.74
C LEU A 21 19.21 21.19 7.92
N VAL A 22 20.09 20.22 7.66
CA VAL A 22 21.48 20.51 7.25
C VAL A 22 21.79 19.70 6.00
N ALA A 23 21.90 20.42 4.88
CA ALA A 23 22.60 19.97 3.70
C ALA A 23 24.10 20.18 3.92
N CYS A 24 24.92 19.17 3.63
CA CYS A 24 26.34 19.36 3.37
C CYS A 24 26.65 18.79 1.99
N SER A 25 26.62 19.69 1.02
CA SER A 25 27.26 19.56 -0.28
C SER A 25 28.78 19.59 -0.10
N ASN A 26 29.53 18.78 -0.83
CA ASN A 26 30.88 19.15 -1.25
C ASN A 26 31.15 18.64 -2.67
N THR A 27 31.29 19.64 -3.55
CA THR A 27 31.86 19.61 -4.89
C THR A 27 33.38 19.49 -4.78
N GLN A 28 34.04 18.75 -5.70
CA GLN A 28 35.14 19.27 -6.56
C GLN A 28 35.82 18.11 -7.31
N ASN A 29 35.84 18.25 -8.64
CA ASN A 29 36.70 17.55 -9.61
C ASN A 29 38.17 17.41 -9.15
N GLN A 30 38.88 16.39 -9.65
CA GLN A 30 40.14 16.56 -10.40
C GLN A 30 40.59 15.22 -11.06
N VAL A 31 40.63 15.25 -12.39
CA VAL A 31 41.61 14.67 -13.36
C VAL A 31 42.61 13.55 -12.96
N ALA A 32 42.69 12.56 -13.86
CA ALA A 32 43.72 11.51 -14.07
C ALA A 32 45.09 12.08 -14.56
N PRO A 33 46.20 11.31 -14.82
CA PRO A 33 46.34 9.86 -15.05
C PRO A 33 47.63 9.15 -14.50
N GLU A 34 47.79 7.88 -14.91
CA GLU A 34 49.04 7.08 -15.08
C GLU A 34 49.41 5.96 -14.07
N THR A 35 49.16 4.72 -14.52
CA THR A 35 50.02 3.51 -14.52
C THR A 35 50.69 2.94 -13.25
N SER A 36 50.24 1.75 -12.83
CA SER A 36 51.00 0.47 -12.87
C SER A 36 50.72 -0.47 -11.67
N THR A 37 50.24 -1.68 -12.01
CA THR A 37 50.67 -2.99 -11.47
C THR A 37 50.45 -3.32 -9.98
N SER A 38 49.39 -4.10 -9.68
CA SER A 38 49.49 -5.51 -9.21
C SER A 38 48.18 -6.03 -8.60
N GLN A 39 47.61 -7.03 -9.26
CA GLN A 39 47.04 -8.28 -8.72
C GLN A 39 46.28 -8.24 -7.38
N SER A 40 44.94 -8.28 -7.43
CA SER A 40 44.13 -9.25 -6.66
C SER A 40 42.70 -9.35 -7.20
N SER A 41 42.16 -10.55 -7.10
CA SER A 41 40.94 -11.14 -7.68
C SER A 41 39.62 -10.43 -7.39
N THR A 42 38.78 -10.21 -8.41
CA THR A 42 37.31 -10.05 -8.33
C THR A 42 36.60 -10.40 -9.64
N THR A 43 35.52 -11.20 -9.51
CA THR A 43 34.26 -11.25 -10.31
C THR A 43 34.27 -11.21 -11.84
N SER A 44 33.59 -12.19 -12.47
CA SER A 44 32.36 -12.01 -13.30
C SER A 44 32.12 -13.19 -14.25
N SER A 45 30.87 -13.31 -14.73
CA SER A 45 30.27 -14.26 -15.70
C SER A 45 29.45 -15.36 -15.00
N SER A 46 28.17 -15.62 -15.28
CA SER A 46 27.44 -15.46 -16.53
C SER A 46 25.92 -15.46 -16.31
N SER A 47 25.24 -14.66 -17.12
CA SER A 47 23.81 -14.64 -17.44
C SER A 47 23.20 -16.02 -17.73
N THR A 48 22.02 -16.30 -17.16
CA THR A 48 21.01 -17.15 -17.83
C THR A 48 19.64 -16.49 -17.64
N ALA A 49 19.15 -15.85 -18.69
CA ALA A 49 17.78 -15.41 -18.80
C ALA A 49 16.89 -16.66 -18.98
N ALA A 50 15.97 -16.89 -18.06
CA ALA A 50 14.88 -17.84 -18.26
C ALA A 50 13.69 -17.09 -18.86
N SER A 51 13.38 -17.42 -20.10
CA SER A 51 12.30 -16.87 -20.89
C SER A 51 10.93 -17.22 -20.29
N SER A 52 10.17 -16.17 -19.96
CA SER A 52 8.74 -16.00 -20.21
C SER A 52 7.89 -17.25 -20.50
N SER A 53 6.99 -17.56 -19.55
CA SER A 53 5.60 -17.87 -19.91
C SER A 53 4.68 -17.07 -18.99
N THR A 54 4.67 -15.76 -19.23
CA THR A 54 3.72 -14.83 -18.65
C THR A 54 2.31 -15.24 -19.08
N SER A 55 1.59 -15.94 -18.20
CA SER A 55 0.13 -15.95 -18.27
C SER A 55 -0.36 -14.64 -17.65
N ALA A 56 -0.02 -13.51 -18.28
CA ALA A 56 -0.69 -12.23 -18.06
C ALA A 56 -2.10 -12.38 -18.60
N SER A 57 -2.97 -13.02 -17.82
CA SER A 57 -4.38 -13.11 -18.13
C SER A 57 -5.03 -11.84 -17.56
N ASN A 58 -5.20 -10.87 -18.46
CA ASN A 58 -6.03 -9.67 -18.33
C ASN A 58 -5.71 -8.71 -17.16
N ALA A 59 -4.47 -8.22 -17.09
CA ALA A 59 -4.24 -6.88 -16.53
C ALA A 59 -4.76 -5.82 -17.50
N THR A 60 -6.09 -5.75 -17.66
CA THR A 60 -6.72 -4.59 -18.28
C THR A 60 -6.43 -3.45 -17.32
N GLY A 61 -5.58 -2.49 -17.72
CA GLY A 61 -5.18 -1.38 -16.88
C GLY A 61 -6.40 -0.61 -16.38
N GLN A 62 -6.87 -0.97 -15.18
CA GLN A 62 -8.02 -0.31 -14.57
C GLN A 62 -7.60 1.11 -14.26
N THR A 63 -8.28 2.05 -14.90
CA THR A 63 -8.05 3.47 -14.62
C THR A 63 -8.45 3.74 -13.18
N THR A 64 -7.68 4.55 -12.47
CA THR A 64 -7.89 4.85 -11.05
C THR A 64 -9.34 5.23 -10.73
N GLY A 65 -10.03 5.96 -11.61
CA GLY A 65 -11.41 6.39 -11.39
C GLY A 65 -12.46 5.26 -11.42
N GLU A 66 -12.14 4.09 -11.97
CA GLU A 66 -13.05 2.93 -11.95
C GLU A 66 -13.15 2.31 -10.54
N LEU A 67 -12.07 2.46 -9.76
CA LEU A 67 -11.96 1.93 -8.41
C LEU A 67 -12.61 2.82 -7.35
N ASP A 68 -12.90 4.08 -7.63
CA ASP A 68 -13.57 4.99 -6.67
C ASP A 68 -14.91 4.42 -6.19
N GLY A 69 -15.11 4.33 -4.88
CA GLY A 69 -16.36 3.87 -4.30
C GLY A 69 -16.23 3.29 -2.90
N THR A 70 -17.34 2.82 -2.36
CA THR A 70 -17.40 2.08 -1.10
C THR A 70 -17.70 0.62 -1.40
N TYR A 71 -16.84 -0.25 -0.94
CA TYR A 71 -16.93 -1.70 -1.10
C TYR A 71 -17.17 -2.33 0.26
N LYS A 72 -18.05 -3.34 0.30
CA LYS A 72 -18.39 -4.08 1.52
C LYS A 72 -18.27 -5.57 1.32
N GLY A 73 -17.84 -6.27 2.35
CA GLY A 73 -17.73 -7.72 2.34
C GLY A 73 -17.35 -8.25 3.72
N ARG A 74 -16.68 -9.40 3.74
CA ARG A 74 -16.16 -10.01 4.96
C ARG A 74 -14.74 -10.47 4.73
N ASP A 75 -13.99 -10.45 5.81
CA ASP A 75 -12.66 -11.00 5.93
C ASP A 75 -12.68 -11.84 7.22
N GLU A 76 -12.51 -13.15 7.08
CA GLU A 76 -12.85 -14.12 8.14
C GLU A 76 -14.23 -13.86 8.80
N GLU A 77 -14.24 -13.45 10.08
CA GLU A 77 -15.43 -13.15 10.88
C GLU A 77 -15.80 -11.66 10.92
N ASP A 78 -15.01 -10.79 10.28
CA ASP A 78 -15.15 -9.34 10.39
C ASP A 78 -15.95 -8.75 9.24
N GLU A 79 -16.74 -7.71 9.52
CA GLU A 79 -17.32 -6.88 8.45
C GLU A 79 -16.24 -5.94 7.91
N VAL A 80 -16.00 -5.99 6.61
CA VAL A 80 -15.06 -5.10 5.94
C VAL A 80 -15.81 -3.99 5.20
N THR A 81 -15.37 -2.75 5.41
CA THR A 81 -15.68 -1.61 4.54
C THR A 81 -14.38 -1.02 3.99
N LEU A 82 -14.25 -1.02 2.66
CA LEU A 82 -13.17 -0.35 1.94
C LEU A 82 -13.72 0.87 1.20
N VAL A 83 -13.20 2.06 1.48
CA VAL A 83 -13.55 3.29 0.76
C VAL A 83 -12.36 3.74 -0.06
N ILE A 84 -12.53 3.88 -1.38
CA ILE A 84 -11.49 4.33 -2.32
C ILE A 84 -11.89 5.68 -2.93
N THR A 85 -10.93 6.60 -3.01
CA THR A 85 -11.03 7.86 -3.74
C THR A 85 -9.68 8.20 -4.37
N GLY A 86 -9.62 8.19 -5.69
CA GLY A 86 -8.36 8.26 -6.43
C GLY A 86 -7.46 7.06 -6.10
N THR A 87 -6.21 7.33 -5.75
CA THR A 87 -5.23 6.30 -5.37
C THR A 87 -5.15 6.07 -3.86
N SER A 88 -6.12 6.57 -3.09
CA SER A 88 -6.12 6.50 -1.63
C SER A 88 -7.43 5.93 -1.11
N GLY A 89 -7.43 5.49 0.15
CA GLY A 89 -8.63 4.96 0.77
C GLY A 89 -8.47 4.64 2.26
N THR A 90 -9.51 4.02 2.80
CA THR A 90 -9.54 3.50 4.17
C THR A 90 -10.12 2.09 4.17
N TRP A 91 -9.48 1.18 4.90
CA TRP A 91 -9.96 -0.15 5.21
C TRP A 91 -10.45 -0.16 6.65
N THR A 92 -11.67 -0.65 6.88
CA THR A 92 -12.23 -0.80 8.23
C THR A 92 -12.71 -2.22 8.39
N GLN A 93 -12.15 -2.93 9.36
CA GLN A 93 -12.68 -4.20 9.89
C GLN A 93 -13.47 -3.90 11.16
N VAL A 94 -14.62 -4.55 11.29
CA VAL A 94 -15.44 -4.51 12.50
C VAL A 94 -15.57 -5.92 13.04
N GLU A 95 -15.00 -6.14 14.21
CA GLU A 95 -15.04 -7.42 14.91
C GLU A 95 -16.46 -7.76 15.41
N PRO A 96 -16.78 -9.03 15.71
CA PRO A 96 -18.09 -9.42 16.21
C PRO A 96 -18.55 -8.71 17.49
N ASP A 97 -17.62 -8.19 18.30
CA ASP A 97 -17.91 -7.42 19.51
C ASP A 97 -18.11 -5.91 19.26
N GLY A 98 -17.86 -5.46 18.04
CA GLY A 98 -18.01 -4.08 17.58
C GLY A 98 -16.76 -3.21 17.67
N GLU A 99 -15.62 -3.77 18.11
CA GLU A 99 -14.32 -3.08 17.97
C GLU A 99 -13.98 -2.87 16.49
N GLN A 100 -13.21 -1.81 16.21
CA GLN A 100 -12.87 -1.44 14.83
C GLN A 100 -11.36 -1.31 14.68
N GLU A 101 -10.83 -1.99 13.67
CA GLU A 101 -9.51 -1.70 13.14
C GLU A 101 -9.66 -0.83 11.88
N ILE A 102 -8.93 0.28 11.82
CA ILE A 102 -8.93 1.18 10.66
C ILE A 102 -7.49 1.30 10.14
N LYS A 103 -7.28 0.87 8.89
CA LYS A 103 -6.02 0.97 8.17
C LYS A 103 -6.15 1.95 7.00
N ASN A 104 -5.07 2.67 6.70
CA ASN A 104 -5.00 3.47 5.48
C ASN A 104 -4.85 2.57 4.25
N VAL A 105 -5.32 3.04 3.09
CA VAL A 105 -5.16 2.34 1.82
C VAL A 105 -4.46 3.22 0.80
N THR A 106 -3.51 2.63 0.08
CA THR A 106 -2.89 3.23 -1.12
C THR A 106 -3.01 2.27 -2.29
N LEU A 107 -3.35 2.78 -3.47
CA LEU A 107 -3.39 2.00 -4.71
C LEU A 107 -2.20 2.31 -5.59
N ASP A 108 -1.65 1.28 -6.21
CA ASP A 108 -0.75 1.38 -7.35
C ASP A 108 -1.40 0.65 -8.55
N PRO A 109 -2.22 1.38 -9.35
CA PRO A 109 -2.93 0.78 -10.46
C PRO A 109 -2.02 0.32 -11.60
N ALA A 110 -0.81 0.88 -11.71
CA ALA A 110 0.15 0.49 -12.74
C ALA A 110 0.67 -0.93 -12.50
N ASN A 111 0.75 -1.34 -11.23
CA ASN A 111 1.21 -2.67 -10.83
C ASN A 111 0.08 -3.57 -10.28
N GLN A 112 -1.18 -3.12 -10.37
CA GLN A 112 -2.34 -3.83 -9.83
C GLN A 112 -2.15 -4.20 -8.35
N ARG A 113 -1.70 -3.23 -7.55
CA ARG A 113 -1.45 -3.39 -6.11
C ARG A 113 -2.36 -2.50 -5.28
N ILE A 114 -2.77 -3.04 -4.14
CA ILE A 114 -3.40 -2.30 -3.05
C ILE A 114 -2.54 -2.53 -1.81
N ILE A 115 -2.23 -1.46 -1.09
CA ILE A 115 -1.50 -1.49 0.17
C ILE A 115 -2.49 -1.14 1.27
N ILE A 116 -2.71 -2.04 2.22
CA ILE A 116 -3.64 -1.90 3.35
C ILE A 116 -2.82 -1.86 4.64
N GLY A 117 -2.70 -0.68 5.27
CA GLY A 117 -1.70 -0.49 6.32
C GLY A 117 -0.29 -0.61 5.72
N ASP A 118 0.44 -1.64 6.10
CA ASP A 118 1.74 -2.04 5.54
C ASP A 118 1.70 -3.33 4.70
N ASP A 119 0.52 -3.97 4.61
CA ASP A 119 0.30 -5.20 3.87
C ASP A 119 0.10 -4.88 2.37
N ALA A 120 0.87 -5.54 1.50
CA ALA A 120 0.80 -5.33 0.06
C ALA A 120 0.11 -6.50 -0.61
N GLU A 121 -0.98 -6.20 -1.34
CA GLU A 121 -1.89 -7.18 -1.92
C GLU A 121 -2.08 -6.92 -3.42
N ARG A 122 -2.62 -7.90 -4.14
CA ARG A 122 -3.18 -7.70 -5.48
C ARG A 122 -4.67 -7.46 -5.41
N TYR A 123 -5.18 -6.67 -6.34
CA TYR A 123 -6.62 -6.51 -6.52
C TYR A 123 -7.07 -6.86 -7.95
N LEU A 124 -8.32 -7.31 -8.08
CA LEU A 124 -8.99 -7.51 -9.36
C LEU A 124 -10.42 -6.97 -9.24
N LEU A 125 -10.77 -5.98 -10.06
CA LEU A 125 -12.15 -5.48 -10.12
C LEU A 125 -12.87 -6.05 -11.35
N GLU A 126 -13.95 -6.80 -11.12
CA GLU A 126 -14.84 -7.38 -12.12
C GLU A 126 -16.28 -6.88 -11.90
N GLY A 127 -16.73 -5.95 -12.74
CA GLY A 127 -18.02 -5.29 -12.55
C GLY A 127 -18.05 -4.51 -11.23
N ASN A 128 -18.91 -4.92 -10.30
CA ASN A 128 -18.99 -4.31 -8.96
C ASN A 128 -18.19 -5.08 -7.90
N GLN A 129 -17.52 -6.17 -8.26
CA GLN A 129 -16.79 -7.01 -7.32
C GLN A 129 -15.31 -6.68 -7.34
N LEU A 130 -14.74 -6.34 -6.18
CA LEU A 130 -13.32 -6.16 -5.97
C LEU A 130 -12.79 -7.36 -5.17
N THR A 131 -11.92 -8.13 -5.79
CA THR A 131 -11.24 -9.26 -5.16
C THR A 131 -9.84 -8.83 -4.73
N ILE A 132 -9.44 -9.13 -3.50
CA ILE A 132 -8.11 -8.84 -2.94
C ILE A 132 -7.45 -10.17 -2.56
N LYS A 133 -6.18 -10.34 -2.90
CA LYS A 133 -5.40 -11.56 -2.71
C LYS A 133 -3.94 -11.24 -2.41
N ASP A 134 -3.30 -12.14 -1.67
CA ASP A 134 -1.85 -12.12 -1.45
C ASP A 134 -1.06 -12.00 -2.77
N ILE A 135 0.05 -11.29 -2.72
CA ILE A 135 1.01 -11.18 -3.82
C ILE A 135 1.71 -12.52 -4.05
N ASP A 136 1.95 -13.30 -3.00
CA ASP A 136 2.66 -14.58 -3.03
C ASP A 136 1.74 -15.69 -3.55
N GLU A 137 1.99 -16.15 -4.79
CA GLU A 137 1.11 -17.08 -5.52
C GLU A 137 1.07 -18.51 -4.96
N ASP A 138 1.93 -18.82 -3.99
CA ASP A 138 2.10 -20.17 -3.45
C ASP A 138 1.17 -20.49 -2.27
N ASP A 139 0.55 -19.48 -1.65
CA ASP A 139 -0.40 -19.67 -0.55
C ASP A 139 -1.82 -19.25 -0.94
N PHE A 140 -2.72 -20.22 -1.01
CA PHE A 140 -4.13 -20.04 -1.37
C PHE A 140 -4.99 -19.47 -0.23
N ASN A 141 -4.38 -18.85 0.78
CA ASN A 141 -4.98 -18.90 2.11
C ASN A 141 -5.96 -17.75 2.40
N GLU A 142 -5.91 -16.65 1.64
CA GLU A 142 -6.84 -15.55 1.87
C GLU A 142 -7.28 -14.88 0.57
N THR A 143 -8.58 -14.94 0.29
CA THR A 143 -9.19 -14.21 -0.82
C THR A 143 -10.36 -13.43 -0.25
N ILE A 144 -10.26 -12.11 -0.28
CA ILE A 144 -11.29 -11.22 0.20
C ILE A 144 -12.09 -10.73 -1.00
N VAL A 145 -13.41 -10.88 -0.94
CA VAL A 145 -14.32 -10.46 -2.01
C VAL A 145 -15.24 -9.37 -1.49
N LEU A 146 -15.09 -8.15 -2.02
CA LEU A 146 -15.88 -7.00 -1.65
C LEU A 146 -16.79 -6.57 -2.80
N THR A 147 -17.97 -6.05 -2.48
CA THR A 147 -18.95 -5.57 -3.45
C THR A 147 -19.14 -4.06 -3.32
N LYS A 148 -18.97 -3.35 -4.43
CA LYS A 148 -19.24 -1.93 -4.57
C LYS A 148 -20.72 -1.63 -4.33
N GLN A 149 -21.00 -0.65 -3.46
CA GLN A 149 -22.34 -0.21 -3.06
C GLN A 149 -22.89 0.88 -3.99
#